data_AF-A0A3B4CD61-F1
#
_entry.id   AF-A0A3B4CD61-F1
#
_cell.length_a   1.000
_cell.length_b   1.000
_cell.length_c   1.000
_cell.angle_alpha   90.00
_cell.angle_beta   90.00
_cell.angle_gamma   90.00
#
_symmetry.space_group_name_H-M   'P 1'
#
loop_
_entity.id
_entity.type
_entity.pdbx_description
1 polymer ?
#
loop_
_entity_poly.entity_id
_entity_poly.type
_entity_poly.pdbx_seq_one_letter_code
_entity_poly.pdbx_strand_id
1 'polypeptide(L)'
;RAVNREKTLTVDCLFHEDKGLLQCIKNDEALCKVADWLIPEGSKPPKSTVKEDQPNEPPPVETKPVNIFSCVTGKTLGSHEDFVRILCKRRTALQEVLTVEECDVVLVFCPVVSRAGTDIEAALQELSDKSATKPAVLVVLHHTLNPDLTVPDSSRAVNREKTLTVDCLFHEDKGLLQCRKNDEALCKVADWLIPEGSKPPKSTVKEDQPNGPPPVETKPVNIFSCVTGKTLGSHEDFVRILCKRRTALQEVLTVEECDVVLVFCPVVSRAGTDIEAALQELSDKSGKSDAANRSIAHFN
;
A
#
# COMPACT_ATOMS: atom_id res chain seq x y z
N ARG A 1 -30.30 23.80 -3.81
CA ARG A 1 -30.21 24.29 -5.21
C ARG A 1 -29.36 23.26 -5.94
N ALA A 2 -29.89 22.68 -7.02
CA ALA A 2 -29.44 21.40 -7.56
C ALA A 2 -27.99 21.43 -8.08
N VAL A 3 -27.08 20.74 -7.38
CA VAL A 3 -25.85 20.23 -7.99
C VAL A 3 -26.27 19.03 -8.82
N ASN A 4 -25.90 19.02 -10.10
CA ASN A 4 -26.28 17.97 -11.04
C ASN A 4 -25.69 16.63 -10.57
N ARG A 5 -26.51 15.78 -9.92
CA ARG A 5 -26.11 14.58 -9.16
C ARG A 5 -25.72 13.38 -10.03
N GLU A 6 -25.76 13.49 -11.36
CA GLU A 6 -25.57 12.34 -12.26
C GLU A 6 -24.10 11.90 -12.43
N LYS A 7 -23.12 12.70 -12.00
CA LYS A 7 -21.67 12.43 -12.17
C LYS A 7 -20.90 12.36 -10.85
N THR A 8 -21.58 12.07 -9.75
CA THR A 8 -20.97 12.06 -8.42
C THR A 8 -21.31 10.79 -7.65
N LEU A 9 -20.27 10.06 -7.23
CA LEU A 9 -20.38 8.94 -6.30
C LEU A 9 -19.95 9.41 -4.90
N THR A 10 -20.74 9.04 -3.89
CA THR A 10 -20.42 9.28 -2.48
C THR A 10 -20.32 7.94 -1.77
N VAL A 11 -19.21 7.71 -1.04
CA VAL A 11 -19.04 6.52 -0.20
C VAL A 11 -18.61 6.88 1.21
N ASP A 12 -19.10 6.11 2.19
CA ASP A 12 -18.69 6.23 3.59
C ASP A 12 -17.59 5.23 3.90
N CYS A 13 -16.48 5.72 4.46
CA CYS A 13 -15.36 4.92 4.92
C CYS A 13 -15.13 5.15 6.41
N LEU A 14 -14.70 4.11 7.12
CA LEU A 14 -14.31 4.17 8.53
C LEU A 14 -12.78 4.22 8.64
N PHE A 15 -12.28 5.13 9.45
CA PHE A 15 -10.85 5.18 9.77
C PHE A 15 -10.67 5.41 11.27
N HIS A 16 -9.49 5.11 11.78
CA HIS A 16 -9.16 5.26 13.19
C HIS A 16 -7.80 5.93 13.33
N GLU A 17 -7.65 6.82 14.31
CA GLU A 17 -6.47 7.68 14.47
C GLU A 17 -5.15 6.91 14.45
N ASP A 18 -5.06 5.81 15.22
CA ASP A 18 -3.86 4.96 15.25
C ASP A 18 -3.79 3.88 14.15
N LYS A 19 -4.93 3.52 13.54
CA LYS A 19 -5.01 2.36 12.65
C LYS A 19 -5.05 2.73 11.16
N GLY A 20 -5.36 3.98 10.83
CA GLY A 20 -5.61 4.43 9.46
C GLY A 20 -6.94 3.92 8.93
N LEU A 21 -7.02 3.70 7.62
CA LEU A 21 -8.19 3.10 6.98
C LEU A 21 -8.45 1.70 7.56
N LEU A 22 -9.64 1.46 8.09
CA LEU A 22 -9.96 0.17 8.71
C LEU A 22 -10.15 -0.93 7.66
N GLN A 23 -9.60 -2.12 7.89
CA GLN A 23 -9.92 -3.30 7.08
C GLN A 23 -11.25 -3.88 7.59
N CYS A 24 -12.36 -3.44 7.01
CA CYS A 24 -13.70 -3.89 7.35
C CYS A 24 -14.59 -3.98 6.10
N ILE A 25 -15.67 -4.77 6.20
CA ILE A 25 -16.63 -4.97 5.09
C ILE A 25 -17.13 -3.64 4.51
N LYS A 26 -17.38 -2.63 5.36
CA LYS A 26 -17.84 -1.32 4.93
C LYS A 26 -16.83 -0.61 4.01
N ASN A 27 -15.54 -0.65 4.35
CA ASN A 27 -14.50 -0.05 3.53
C ASN A 27 -14.22 -0.85 2.27
N ASP A 28 -14.29 -2.19 2.35
CA ASP A 28 -14.15 -3.06 1.20
C ASP A 28 -15.27 -2.82 0.18
N GLU A 29 -16.52 -2.67 0.64
CA GLU A 29 -17.66 -2.29 -0.19
C GLU A 29 -17.49 -0.89 -0.80
N ALA A 30 -17.03 0.09 -0.01
CA ALA A 30 -16.77 1.44 -0.50
C ALA A 30 -15.73 1.44 -1.63
N LEU A 31 -14.62 0.72 -1.44
CA LEU A 31 -13.58 0.54 -2.45
C LEU A 31 -14.11 -0.15 -3.72
N CYS A 32 -14.95 -1.18 -3.60
CA CYS A 32 -15.56 -1.83 -4.76
C CYS A 32 -16.51 -0.89 -5.51
N LYS A 33 -17.35 -0.13 -4.79
CA LYS A 33 -18.28 0.85 -5.39
C LYS A 33 -17.52 1.93 -6.18
N VAL A 34 -16.43 2.45 -5.61
CA VAL A 34 -15.58 3.43 -6.31
C VAL A 34 -14.91 2.77 -7.54
N ALA A 35 -14.31 1.59 -7.37
CA ALA A 35 -13.64 0.88 -8.46
C ALA A 35 -14.56 0.58 -9.66
N ASP A 36 -15.82 0.23 -9.42
CA ASP A 36 -16.78 -0.09 -10.47
C ASP A 36 -17.37 1.15 -11.14
N TRP A 37 -17.46 2.27 -10.40
CA TRP A 37 -17.93 3.54 -10.95
C TRP A 37 -16.88 4.21 -11.86
N LEU A 38 -15.59 4.00 -11.59
CA LEU A 38 -14.49 4.52 -12.39
C LEU A 38 -14.38 3.91 -13.80
N ILE A 39 -15.16 2.86 -14.11
CA ILE A 39 -15.12 2.17 -15.40
C ILE A 39 -16.31 2.62 -16.30
N PRO A 40 -16.07 3.05 -17.55
CA PRO A 40 -17.14 3.33 -18.50
C PRO A 40 -17.96 2.09 -18.84
N GLU A 41 -19.27 2.25 -19.01
CA GLU A 41 -20.26 1.16 -19.02
C GLU A 41 -20.01 0.00 -20.02
N GLY A 42 -19.14 0.18 -21.02
CA GLY A 42 -18.82 -0.82 -22.05
C GLY A 42 -17.95 -2.00 -21.59
N SER A 43 -17.39 -1.96 -20.39
CA SER A 43 -16.58 -3.06 -19.81
C SER A 43 -17.16 -3.64 -18.52
N LYS A 44 -18.40 -3.29 -18.17
CA LYS A 44 -19.13 -3.95 -17.08
C LYS A 44 -19.49 -5.38 -17.48
N PRO A 45 -19.13 -6.42 -16.71
CA PRO A 45 -19.74 -7.74 -16.89
C PRO A 45 -21.26 -7.59 -16.70
N PRO A 46 -22.09 -8.35 -17.45
CA PRO A 46 -23.53 -8.18 -17.40
C PRO A 46 -24.04 -8.36 -15.97
N LYS A 47 -24.88 -7.42 -15.51
CA LYS A 47 -25.58 -7.52 -14.22
C LYS A 47 -26.45 -8.78 -14.26
N SER A 48 -25.98 -9.85 -13.63
CA SER A 48 -26.81 -11.01 -13.32
C SER A 48 -27.75 -10.65 -12.17
N THR A 49 -28.98 -10.27 -12.52
CA THR A 49 -30.12 -10.51 -11.64
C THR A 49 -30.35 -12.02 -11.60
N VAL A 50 -29.79 -12.70 -10.61
CA VAL A 50 -30.20 -14.07 -10.28
C VAL A 50 -30.43 -14.15 -8.77
N LYS A 51 -31.64 -14.58 -8.44
CA LYS A 51 -32.09 -14.88 -7.09
C LYS A 51 -31.22 -15.96 -6.47
N GLU A 52 -31.05 -15.84 -5.17
CA GLU A 52 -30.51 -16.83 -4.22
C GLU A 52 -30.71 -18.28 -4.69
N ASP A 53 -29.61 -18.93 -5.07
CA ASP A 53 -29.38 -20.35 -4.85
C ASP A 53 -27.85 -20.55 -4.87
N GLN A 54 -27.29 -20.96 -3.72
CA GLN A 54 -25.86 -21.14 -3.54
C GLN A 54 -25.34 -22.31 -4.39
N PRO A 55 -24.29 -22.13 -5.21
CA PRO A 55 -23.41 -23.23 -5.56
C PRO A 55 -22.25 -23.25 -4.56
N ASN A 56 -22.08 -24.39 -3.88
CA ASN A 56 -21.01 -24.66 -2.91
C ASN A 56 -19.67 -24.07 -3.35
N GLU A 57 -19.23 -23.03 -2.65
CA GLU A 57 -17.86 -22.55 -2.69
C GLU A 57 -16.96 -23.70 -2.18
N PRO A 58 -15.90 -24.12 -2.91
CA PRO A 58 -14.91 -25.00 -2.31
C PRO A 58 -14.34 -24.30 -1.06
N PRO A 59 -14.06 -25.05 0.02
CA PRO A 59 -13.65 -24.45 1.29
C PRO A 59 -12.43 -23.53 1.08
N PRO A 60 -12.35 -22.41 1.82
CA PRO A 60 -11.23 -21.48 1.72
C PRO A 60 -9.93 -22.26 1.83
N VAL A 61 -9.02 -22.08 0.87
CA VAL A 61 -7.67 -22.63 0.98
C VAL A 61 -7.07 -22.04 2.25
N GLU A 62 -6.99 -22.84 3.32
CA GLU A 62 -6.31 -22.47 4.56
C GLU A 62 -4.81 -22.33 4.25
N THR A 63 -4.39 -21.15 3.79
CA THR A 63 -2.98 -20.84 3.65
C THR A 63 -2.40 -20.69 5.05
N LYS A 64 -1.56 -21.65 5.45
CA LYS A 64 -0.83 -21.62 6.73
C LYS A 64 -0.15 -20.24 6.90
N PRO A 65 -0.27 -19.60 8.07
CA PRO A 65 0.39 -18.33 8.33
C PRO A 65 1.92 -18.50 8.26
N VAL A 66 2.60 -17.46 7.77
CA VAL A 66 4.07 -17.36 7.73
C VAL A 66 4.53 -16.70 9.03
N ASN A 67 5.31 -17.43 9.81
CA ASN A 67 5.84 -16.93 11.07
C ASN A 67 7.07 -16.04 10.81
N ILE A 68 7.09 -14.84 11.36
CA ILE A 68 8.21 -13.89 11.25
C ILE A 68 8.81 -13.63 12.63
N PHE A 69 10.14 -13.56 12.70
CA PHE A 69 10.86 -13.17 13.93
C PHE A 69 11.69 -11.91 13.69
N SER A 70 11.60 -10.95 14.60
CA SER A 70 12.30 -9.67 14.54
C SER A 70 13.66 -9.74 15.26
N CYS A 71 14.75 -9.57 14.52
CA CYS A 71 16.12 -9.47 15.02
C CYS A 71 16.61 -8.02 14.91
N VAL A 72 16.84 -7.34 16.02
CA VAL A 72 17.17 -5.91 16.04
C VAL A 72 18.62 -5.71 16.47
N THR A 73 19.45 -5.14 15.60
CA THR A 73 20.92 -5.09 15.78
C THR A 73 21.41 -3.72 16.28
N GLY A 74 20.49 -2.85 16.70
CA GLY A 74 20.80 -1.52 17.20
C GLY A 74 19.57 -0.72 17.64
N LYS A 75 19.74 0.59 17.83
CA LYS A 75 18.64 1.48 18.25
C LYS A 75 17.79 1.90 17.05
N THR A 76 16.57 1.38 16.98
CA THR A 76 15.61 1.66 15.90
C THR A 76 14.49 2.62 16.30
N LEU A 77 14.42 2.98 17.59
CA LEU A 77 13.46 3.95 18.14
C LEU A 77 11.99 3.60 17.81
N GLY A 78 11.62 2.31 17.95
CA GLY A 78 10.26 1.83 17.65
C GLY A 78 9.96 1.63 16.16
N SER A 79 10.80 2.10 15.24
CA SER A 79 10.55 2.01 13.79
C SER A 79 10.46 0.57 13.28
N HIS A 80 11.11 -0.37 13.96
CA HIS A 80 10.99 -1.80 13.66
C HIS A 80 9.59 -2.34 13.98
N GLU A 81 9.01 -1.97 15.11
CA GLU A 81 7.63 -2.31 15.48
C GLU A 81 6.64 -1.69 14.49
N ASP A 82 6.89 -0.43 14.08
CA ASP A 82 6.10 0.24 13.04
C ASP A 82 6.13 -0.54 11.72
N PHE A 83 7.32 -0.95 11.29
CA PHE A 83 7.52 -1.73 10.07
C PHE A 83 6.76 -3.05 10.13
N VAL A 84 6.92 -3.84 11.20
CA VAL A 84 6.23 -5.12 11.38
C VAL A 84 4.72 -4.93 11.43
N ARG A 85 4.24 -3.94 12.20
CA ARG A 85 2.82 -3.61 12.30
C ARG A 85 2.22 -3.29 10.94
N ILE A 86 2.88 -2.45 10.13
CA ILE A 86 2.41 -2.11 8.78
C ILE A 86 2.49 -3.33 7.85
N LEU A 87 3.55 -4.14 7.96
CA LEU A 87 3.73 -5.34 7.16
C LEU A 87 2.63 -6.38 7.43
N CYS A 88 2.30 -6.66 8.70
CA CYS A 88 1.20 -7.56 9.09
C CYS A 88 -0.17 -7.00 8.69
N LYS A 89 -0.36 -5.66 8.69
CA LYS A 89 -1.56 -5.04 8.11
C LYS A 89 -1.67 -5.28 6.60
N ARG A 90 -0.54 -5.26 5.86
CA ARG A 90 -0.52 -5.53 4.41
C ARG A 90 -0.75 -7.00 4.08
N ARG A 91 -0.45 -7.91 5.01
CA ARG A 91 -0.56 -9.37 4.84
C ARG A 91 -1.08 -10.00 6.14
N THR A 92 -2.37 -10.35 6.17
CA THR A 92 -3.03 -10.98 7.31
C THR A 92 -2.51 -12.39 7.63
N ALA A 93 -1.83 -13.04 6.68
CA ALA A 93 -1.21 -14.34 6.84
C ALA A 93 0.20 -14.27 7.46
N LEU A 94 0.66 -13.12 7.95
CA LEU A 94 1.91 -13.02 8.70
C LEU A 94 1.62 -13.05 10.20
N GLN A 95 2.41 -13.82 10.93
CA GLN A 95 2.33 -13.91 12.39
C GLN A 95 3.71 -13.65 12.99
N GLU A 96 3.81 -12.67 13.89
CA GLU A 96 5.05 -12.46 14.63
C GLU A 96 5.20 -13.50 15.74
N VAL A 97 6.37 -14.11 15.84
CA VAL A 97 6.74 -15.09 16.87
C VAL A 97 7.93 -14.60 17.68
N LEU A 98 8.09 -15.13 18.89
CA LEU A 98 9.08 -14.63 19.85
C LEU A 98 10.45 -15.30 19.73
N THR A 99 10.54 -16.42 19.00
CA THR A 99 11.76 -17.22 18.91
C THR A 99 12.16 -17.46 17.46
N VAL A 100 13.46 -17.61 17.25
CA VAL A 100 14.02 -17.90 15.92
C VAL A 100 13.62 -19.29 15.47
N GLU A 101 13.40 -20.23 16.38
CA GLU A 101 13.07 -21.63 16.09
C GLU A 101 11.69 -21.76 15.46
N GLU A 102 10.73 -20.97 15.93
CA GLU A 102 9.32 -20.98 15.51
C GLU A 102 9.05 -20.21 14.21
N CYS A 103 9.99 -19.37 13.78
CA CYS A 103 9.78 -18.52 12.60
C CYS A 103 10.05 -19.25 11.28
N ASP A 104 9.37 -18.86 10.22
CA ASP A 104 9.70 -19.26 8.85
C ASP A 104 10.72 -18.29 8.23
N VAL A 105 10.68 -17.01 8.63
CA VAL A 105 11.55 -15.94 8.12
C VAL A 105 12.03 -15.04 9.26
N VAL A 106 13.28 -14.57 9.17
CA VAL A 106 13.84 -13.57 10.09
C VAL A 106 13.83 -12.18 9.46
N LEU A 107 13.22 -11.20 10.12
CA LEU A 107 13.34 -9.77 9.78
C LEU A 107 14.50 -9.18 10.59
N VAL A 108 15.58 -8.79 9.93
CA VAL A 108 16.75 -8.17 10.57
C VAL A 108 16.67 -6.65 10.40
N PHE A 109 16.58 -5.92 11.51
CA PHE A 109 16.53 -4.46 11.52
C PHE A 109 17.90 -3.89 11.86
N CYS A 110 18.51 -3.24 10.88
CA CYS A 110 19.86 -2.70 10.94
C CYS A 110 19.84 -1.17 10.82
N PRO A 111 19.80 -0.42 11.93
CA PRO A 111 19.99 1.02 11.89
C PRO A 111 21.44 1.37 11.51
N VAL A 112 21.59 2.26 10.54
CA VAL A 112 22.89 2.79 10.14
C VAL A 112 23.33 3.85 11.14
N VAL A 113 24.35 3.53 11.93
CA VAL A 113 24.88 4.41 12.99
C VAL A 113 26.27 4.90 12.63
N SER A 114 27.08 4.03 12.02
CA SER A 114 28.46 4.34 11.64
C SER A 114 28.56 4.50 10.13
N ARG A 115 28.57 3.37 9.42
CA ARG A 115 28.66 3.25 7.98
C ARG A 115 27.85 2.02 7.59
N ALA A 116 27.00 2.18 6.57
CA ALA A 116 26.07 1.13 6.15
C ALA A 116 26.77 -0.24 5.98
N GLY A 117 27.91 -0.30 5.29
CA GLY A 117 28.63 -1.57 5.09
C GLY A 117 29.04 -2.27 6.39
N THR A 118 29.57 -1.54 7.37
CA THR A 118 30.01 -2.09 8.66
C THR A 118 28.83 -2.53 9.51
N ASP A 119 27.78 -1.70 9.57
CA ASP A 119 26.59 -2.01 10.37
C ASP A 119 25.83 -3.23 9.76
N ILE A 120 25.78 -3.32 8.42
CA ILE A 120 25.21 -4.48 7.69
C ILE A 120 26.02 -5.75 7.96
N GLU A 121 27.36 -5.69 7.90
CA GLU A 121 28.21 -6.85 8.17
C GLU A 121 27.99 -7.39 9.59
N ALA A 122 27.94 -6.50 10.59
CA ALA A 122 27.64 -6.87 11.96
C ALA A 122 26.23 -7.49 12.11
N ALA A 123 25.23 -6.92 11.43
CA ALA A 123 23.86 -7.44 11.46
C ALA A 123 23.74 -8.84 10.83
N LEU A 124 24.48 -9.09 9.74
CA LEU A 124 24.51 -10.40 9.08
C LEU A 124 25.28 -11.44 9.92
N GLN A 125 26.32 -11.02 10.64
CA GLN A 125 27.01 -11.90 11.59
C GLN A 125 26.07 -12.32 12.73
N GLU A 126 25.35 -11.38 13.34
CA GLU A 126 24.37 -11.68 14.40
C GLU A 126 23.24 -12.59 13.88
N LEU A 127 22.76 -12.35 12.66
CA LEU A 127 21.80 -13.25 12.00
C LEU A 127 22.40 -14.65 11.82
N SER A 128 23.65 -14.77 11.40
CA SER A 128 24.29 -16.06 11.16
C SER A 128 24.50 -16.86 12.45
N ASP A 129 24.81 -16.18 13.56
CA ASP A 129 24.94 -16.77 14.88
C ASP A 129 23.60 -17.31 15.41
N LYS A 130 22.49 -16.65 15.07
CA LYS A 130 21.12 -17.08 15.44
C LYS A 130 20.55 -18.13 14.47
N SER A 131 20.77 -17.95 13.17
CA SER A 131 20.24 -18.81 12.12
C SER A 131 20.97 -18.68 10.78
N ALA A 132 21.87 -19.63 10.52
CA ALA A 132 22.59 -19.70 9.26
C ALA A 132 21.70 -20.06 8.05
N THR A 133 20.58 -20.77 8.26
CA THR A 133 19.82 -21.42 7.17
C THR A 133 18.49 -20.75 6.85
N LYS A 134 17.89 -19.99 7.78
CA LYS A 134 16.56 -19.41 7.56
C LYS A 134 16.60 -18.26 6.53
N PRO A 135 15.60 -18.15 5.65
CA PRO A 135 15.43 -16.98 4.81
C PRO A 135 15.36 -15.71 5.67
N ALA A 136 15.91 -14.60 5.18
CA ALA A 136 15.94 -13.36 5.93
C ALA A 136 15.56 -12.15 5.09
N VAL A 137 15.03 -11.13 5.76
CA VAL A 137 14.83 -9.80 5.19
C VAL A 137 15.66 -8.83 6.01
N LEU A 138 16.68 -8.24 5.40
CA LEU A 138 17.47 -7.17 6.00
C LEU A 138 16.82 -5.81 5.69
N VAL A 139 16.29 -5.18 6.72
CA VAL A 139 15.73 -3.83 6.71
C VAL A 139 16.80 -2.87 7.22
N VAL A 140 17.44 -2.14 6.31
CA VAL A 140 18.47 -1.15 6.63
C VAL A 140 17.78 0.20 6.90
N LEU A 141 17.92 0.71 8.13
CA LEU A 141 17.24 1.93 8.59
C LEU A 141 18.22 3.11 8.56
N HIS A 142 17.97 4.07 7.69
CA HIS A 142 18.76 5.29 7.52
C HIS A 142 18.12 6.44 8.29
N HIS A 143 18.85 6.99 9.26
CA HIS A 143 18.34 8.08 10.09
C HIS A 143 18.32 9.40 9.31
N THR A 144 17.14 9.97 9.08
CA THR A 144 16.97 11.22 8.32
C THR A 144 15.59 11.84 8.58
N LEU A 145 15.48 13.17 8.54
CA LEU A 145 14.18 13.85 8.43
C LEU A 145 13.69 14.01 6.99
N ASN A 146 14.58 13.89 6.00
CA ASN A 146 14.25 14.09 4.59
C ASN A 146 13.58 12.83 4.00
N PRO A 147 12.29 12.87 3.64
CA PRO A 147 11.56 11.72 3.10
C PRO A 147 12.01 11.32 1.68
N ASP A 148 12.66 12.24 0.96
CA ASP A 148 13.12 12.05 -0.42
C ASP A 148 14.62 11.69 -0.50
N LEU A 149 15.24 11.36 0.64
CA LEU A 149 16.66 11.01 0.68
C LEU A 149 16.93 9.78 -0.18
N THR A 150 17.75 9.98 -1.21
CA THR A 150 18.31 8.88 -1.98
C THR A 150 19.50 8.30 -1.22
N VAL A 151 19.41 7.02 -0.88
CA VAL A 151 20.49 6.27 -0.24
C VAL A 151 21.03 5.23 -1.22
N PRO A 152 22.33 4.89 -1.14
CA PRO A 152 22.90 3.79 -1.91
C PRO A 152 22.16 2.47 -1.64
N ASP A 153 22.07 1.62 -2.66
CA ASP A 153 21.49 0.28 -2.53
C ASP A 153 22.34 -0.59 -1.60
N SER A 154 21.80 -0.90 -0.43
CA SER A 154 22.48 -1.69 0.60
C SER A 154 22.64 -3.16 0.25
N SER A 155 21.88 -3.68 -0.72
CA SER A 155 22.00 -5.08 -1.16
C SER A 155 23.41 -5.42 -1.69
N ARG A 156 24.14 -4.40 -2.16
CA ARG A 156 25.53 -4.51 -2.63
C ARG A 156 26.52 -4.92 -1.54
N ALA A 157 26.17 -4.75 -0.27
CA ALA A 157 26.99 -5.16 0.88
C ALA A 157 26.59 -6.54 1.44
N VAL A 158 25.63 -7.22 0.82
CA VAL A 158 25.08 -8.49 1.32
C VAL A 158 25.51 -9.64 0.42
N ASN A 159 26.20 -10.64 0.99
CA ASN A 159 26.63 -11.86 0.28
C ASN A 159 25.94 -13.14 0.81
N ARG A 160 24.83 -12.99 1.54
CA ARG A 160 24.09 -14.10 2.14
C ARG A 160 22.97 -14.55 1.21
N GLU A 161 22.93 -15.84 0.87
CA GLU A 161 21.82 -16.41 0.09
C GLU A 161 20.47 -16.25 0.81
N LYS A 162 19.37 -16.31 0.05
CA LYS A 162 17.99 -16.22 0.57
C LYS A 162 17.74 -14.99 1.46
N THR A 163 18.45 -13.90 1.20
CA THR A 163 18.32 -12.65 1.94
C THR A 163 17.78 -11.56 1.01
N LEU A 164 16.60 -11.03 1.33
CA LEU A 164 16.08 -9.82 0.69
C LEU A 164 16.64 -8.62 1.45
N THR A 165 17.13 -7.60 0.74
CA THR A 165 17.52 -6.33 1.35
C THR A 165 16.61 -5.20 0.89
N VAL A 166 16.21 -4.37 1.85
CA VAL A 166 15.46 -3.14 1.64
C VAL A 166 16.04 -2.01 2.48
N ASP A 167 16.01 -0.81 1.91
CA ASP A 167 16.43 0.42 2.57
C ASP A 167 15.20 1.22 3.00
N CYS A 168 15.16 1.64 4.25
CA CYS A 168 14.08 2.42 4.85
C CYS A 168 14.64 3.67 5.55
N LEU A 169 13.83 4.71 5.65
CA LEU A 169 14.15 5.97 6.31
C LEU A 169 13.39 6.07 7.63
N PHE A 170 14.04 6.54 8.67
CA PHE A 170 13.40 6.75 9.97
C PHE A 170 13.96 7.99 10.67
N HIS A 171 13.22 8.49 11.66
CA HIS A 171 13.65 9.61 12.49
C HIS A 171 13.17 9.42 13.93
N GLU A 172 13.94 9.90 14.89
CA GLU A 172 13.59 9.82 16.32
C GLU A 172 12.19 10.36 16.66
N ASP A 173 11.81 11.52 16.12
CA ASP A 173 10.51 12.13 16.40
C ASP A 173 9.34 11.54 15.61
N LYS A 174 9.62 10.87 14.48
CA LYS A 174 8.60 10.42 13.52
C LYS A 174 8.47 8.90 13.42
N GLY A 175 9.40 8.16 14.03
CA GLY A 175 9.54 6.73 13.80
C GLY A 175 9.87 6.42 12.34
N LEU A 176 9.27 5.35 11.82
CA LEU A 176 9.39 5.00 10.41
C LEU A 176 8.72 6.06 9.53
N LEU A 177 9.47 6.67 8.60
CA LEU A 177 8.91 7.75 7.79
C LEU A 177 7.78 7.25 6.88
N GLN A 178 6.74 8.06 6.73
CA GLN A 178 5.74 7.91 5.67
C GLN A 178 6.31 8.52 4.39
N CYS A 179 6.88 7.68 3.54
CA CYS A 179 7.42 8.10 2.25
C CYS A 179 7.42 6.96 1.24
N ARG A 180 7.48 7.32 -0.04
CA ARG A 180 7.49 6.40 -1.18
C ARG A 180 8.52 5.28 -1.02
N LYS A 181 9.73 5.60 -0.55
CA LYS A 181 10.82 4.62 -0.38
C LYS A 181 10.44 3.52 0.62
N ASN A 182 9.89 3.89 1.77
CA ASN A 182 9.47 2.94 2.81
C ASN A 182 8.26 2.13 2.35
N ASP A 183 7.36 2.74 1.61
CA ASP A 183 6.21 2.04 1.03
C ASP A 183 6.62 0.99 0.00
N GLU A 184 7.55 1.33 -0.91
CA GLU A 184 8.14 0.41 -1.87
C GLU A 184 8.88 -0.73 -1.16
N ALA A 185 9.66 -0.43 -0.11
CA ALA A 185 10.32 -1.43 0.72
C ALA A 185 9.33 -2.42 1.34
N LEU A 186 8.29 -1.92 2.01
CA LEU A 186 7.24 -2.73 2.62
C LEU A 186 6.49 -3.59 1.58
N CYS A 187 6.20 -3.05 0.39
CA CYS A 187 5.58 -3.82 -0.71
C CYS A 187 6.51 -4.95 -1.16
N LYS A 188 7.79 -4.64 -1.41
CA LYS A 188 8.79 -5.64 -1.83
C LYS A 188 8.92 -6.78 -0.82
N VAL A 189 8.91 -6.46 0.47
CA VAL A 189 8.92 -7.48 1.53
C VAL A 189 7.64 -8.31 1.54
N ALA A 190 6.47 -7.66 1.49
CA ALA A 190 5.19 -8.36 1.47
C ALA A 190 5.02 -9.30 0.26
N ASP A 191 5.60 -8.96 -0.89
CA ASP A 191 5.57 -9.79 -2.10
C ASP A 191 6.61 -10.91 -2.07
N TRP A 192 7.75 -10.67 -1.43
CA TRP A 192 8.78 -11.70 -1.29
C TRP A 192 8.37 -12.82 -0.32
N LEU A 193 7.57 -12.49 0.71
CA LEU A 193 7.03 -13.44 1.69
C LEU A 193 5.91 -14.35 1.14
N ILE A 194 5.62 -14.30 -0.16
CA ILE A 194 4.60 -15.16 -0.80
C ILE A 194 5.04 -16.64 -0.81
N PRO A 195 4.21 -17.57 -0.33
CA PRO A 195 4.44 -19.01 -0.47
C PRO A 195 4.56 -19.39 -1.95
N GLU A 196 5.61 -20.16 -2.29
CA GLU A 196 6.03 -20.53 -3.66
C GLU A 196 4.92 -21.11 -4.57
N GLY A 197 3.76 -21.51 -4.03
CA GLY A 197 2.60 -21.97 -4.81
C GLY A 197 1.73 -20.88 -5.47
N SER A 198 2.05 -19.59 -5.28
CA SER A 198 1.26 -18.47 -5.84
C SER A 198 2.07 -17.42 -6.61
N LYS A 199 3.35 -17.71 -6.89
CA LYS A 199 4.16 -16.86 -7.77
C LYS A 199 3.78 -17.17 -9.23
N PRO A 200 3.31 -16.20 -10.03
CA PRO A 200 3.35 -16.38 -11.48
C PRO A 200 4.81 -16.63 -11.89
N PRO A 201 5.07 -17.47 -12.90
CA PRO A 201 6.42 -17.89 -13.25
C PRO A 201 7.32 -16.68 -13.49
N LYS A 202 8.46 -16.63 -12.78
CA LYS A 202 9.52 -15.66 -13.04
C LYS A 202 10.01 -15.86 -14.47
N SER A 203 9.56 -15.03 -15.39
CA SER A 203 10.14 -14.89 -16.71
C SER A 203 11.51 -14.24 -16.57
N THR A 204 12.55 -15.07 -16.44
CA THR A 204 13.87 -14.72 -16.96
C THR A 204 13.75 -14.66 -18.48
N VAL A 205 13.40 -13.49 -19.00
CA VAL A 205 13.50 -13.23 -20.44
C VAL A 205 14.67 -12.28 -20.60
N LYS A 206 15.78 -12.85 -21.08
CA LYS A 206 16.72 -12.09 -21.89
C LYS A 206 15.92 -11.48 -23.03
N GLU A 207 16.13 -10.20 -23.24
CA GLU A 207 15.64 -9.41 -24.37
C GLU A 207 15.71 -10.23 -25.67
N ASP A 208 14.56 -10.75 -26.08
CA ASP A 208 14.24 -11.10 -27.45
C ASP A 208 12.72 -11.05 -27.57
N GLN A 209 12.22 -10.16 -28.43
CA GLN A 209 10.78 -9.97 -28.62
C GLN A 209 10.13 -11.26 -29.14
N PRO A 210 8.91 -11.58 -28.68
CA PRO A 210 7.98 -12.34 -29.50
C PRO A 210 6.73 -11.49 -29.77
N ASN A 211 6.43 -11.34 -31.06
CA ASN A 211 5.17 -10.83 -31.57
C ASN A 211 4.00 -11.69 -31.06
N GLY A 212 3.38 -11.27 -29.96
CA GLY A 212 2.02 -11.65 -29.58
C GLY A 212 1.03 -10.58 -30.05
N PRO A 213 -0.26 -10.92 -30.29
CA PRO A 213 -1.25 -9.92 -30.63
C PRO A 213 -1.34 -8.88 -29.50
N PRO A 214 -1.45 -7.57 -29.81
CA PRO A 214 -1.32 -6.52 -28.82
C PRO A 214 -2.39 -6.68 -27.72
N PRO A 215 -2.03 -6.49 -26.43
CA PRO A 215 -3.01 -6.32 -25.37
C PRO A 215 -3.95 -5.18 -25.77
N VAL A 216 -5.26 -5.34 -25.55
CA VAL A 216 -6.22 -4.25 -25.72
C VAL A 216 -5.74 -3.06 -24.88
N GLU A 217 -5.25 -2.02 -25.53
CA GLU A 217 -4.81 -0.77 -24.91
C GLU A 217 -6.04 -0.08 -24.28
N THR A 218 -6.37 -0.45 -23.05
CA THR A 218 -7.31 0.34 -22.26
C THR A 218 -6.56 1.56 -21.76
N LYS A 219 -6.95 2.75 -22.25
CA LYS A 219 -6.41 4.04 -21.81
C LYS A 219 -6.44 4.11 -20.28
N PRO A 220 -5.34 4.48 -19.60
CA PRO A 220 -5.33 4.64 -18.15
C PRO A 220 -6.29 5.76 -17.74
N VAL A 221 -6.92 5.61 -16.58
CA VAL A 221 -7.79 6.60 -15.96
C VAL A 221 -6.98 7.36 -14.91
N ASN A 222 -6.78 8.64 -15.16
CA ASN A 222 -6.02 9.50 -14.26
C ASN A 222 -6.88 9.96 -13.09
N ILE A 223 -6.44 9.72 -11.86
CA ILE A 223 -7.13 10.11 -10.63
C ILE A 223 -6.33 11.17 -9.87
N PHE A 224 -6.99 12.21 -9.36
CA PHE A 224 -6.37 13.22 -8.51
C PHE A 224 -6.97 13.18 -7.10
N SER A 225 -6.12 13.09 -6.09
CA SER A 225 -6.52 13.05 -4.67
C SER A 225 -6.60 14.46 -4.08
N CYS A 226 -7.81 14.88 -3.69
CA CYS A 226 -8.04 16.13 -2.98
C CYS A 226 -8.40 15.88 -1.52
N VAL A 227 -7.64 16.44 -0.59
CA VAL A 227 -7.85 16.25 0.85
C VAL A 227 -8.31 17.57 1.47
N THR A 228 -9.46 17.57 2.13
CA THR A 228 -10.09 18.78 2.69
C THR A 228 -10.05 18.81 4.23
N GLY A 229 -9.14 18.03 4.84
CA GLY A 229 -9.01 17.90 6.29
C GLY A 229 -7.95 16.89 6.71
N LYS A 230 -7.84 16.60 8.01
CA LYS A 230 -6.91 15.58 8.52
C LYS A 230 -7.47 14.18 8.30
N THR A 231 -6.91 13.45 7.35
CA THR A 231 -7.25 12.05 7.04
C THR A 231 -6.27 11.05 7.66
N LEU A 232 -5.17 11.55 8.27
CA LEU A 232 -4.13 10.74 8.92
C LEU A 232 -3.56 9.62 8.01
N GLY A 233 -3.37 9.93 6.72
CA GLY A 233 -2.86 8.96 5.73
C GLY A 233 -3.90 7.96 5.19
N SER A 234 -5.13 7.95 5.72
CA SER A 234 -6.19 7.02 5.28
C SER A 234 -6.60 7.21 3.81
N HIS A 235 -6.43 8.42 3.29
CA HIS A 235 -6.65 8.71 1.88
C HIS A 235 -5.62 8.03 0.97
N GLU A 236 -4.33 8.06 1.35
CA GLU A 236 -3.25 7.36 0.62
C GLU A 236 -3.48 5.85 0.65
N ASP A 237 -3.86 5.31 1.81
CA ASP A 237 -4.22 3.89 1.93
C ASP A 237 -5.38 3.52 1.00
N PHE A 238 -6.42 4.37 0.94
CA PHE A 238 -7.57 4.17 0.08
C PHE A 238 -7.18 4.18 -1.40
N VAL A 239 -6.45 5.21 -1.86
CA VAL A 239 -5.98 5.32 -3.24
C VAL A 239 -5.08 4.15 -3.61
N ARG A 240 -4.15 3.77 -2.72
CA ARG A 240 -3.25 2.63 -2.92
C ARG A 240 -4.03 1.33 -3.08
N ILE A 241 -5.02 1.06 -2.23
CA ILE A 241 -5.85 -0.16 -2.35
C ILE A 241 -6.69 -0.10 -3.64
N LEU A 242 -7.21 1.06 -3.99
CA LEU A 242 -7.99 1.27 -5.20
C LEU A 242 -7.16 1.00 -6.47
N CYS A 243 -5.95 1.55 -6.58
CA CYS A 243 -5.02 1.30 -7.69
C CYS A 243 -4.54 -0.17 -7.73
N LYS A 244 -4.42 -0.84 -6.58
CA LYS A 244 -4.15 -2.29 -6.53
C LYS A 244 -5.32 -3.12 -7.09
N ARG A 245 -6.57 -2.75 -6.79
CA ARG A 245 -7.77 -3.44 -7.30
C ARG A 245 -8.01 -3.18 -8.79
N ARG A 246 -7.48 -2.06 -9.32
CA ARG A 246 -7.64 -1.62 -10.71
C ARG A 246 -6.33 -1.03 -11.22
N THR A 247 -5.57 -1.83 -11.94
CA THR A 247 -4.25 -1.46 -12.50
C THR A 247 -4.32 -0.40 -13.61
N ALA A 248 -5.52 -0.13 -14.14
CA ALA A 248 -5.76 0.92 -15.12
C ALA A 248 -5.86 2.33 -14.50
N LEU A 249 -5.86 2.45 -13.16
CA LEU A 249 -5.88 3.74 -12.47
C LEU A 249 -4.47 4.28 -12.28
N GLN A 250 -4.27 5.56 -12.53
CA GLN A 250 -3.00 6.26 -12.33
C GLN A 250 -3.22 7.54 -11.53
N GLU A 251 -2.52 7.70 -10.41
CA GLU A 251 -2.57 8.94 -9.64
C GLU A 251 -1.74 10.03 -10.33
N VAL A 252 -2.35 11.22 -10.50
CA VAL A 252 -1.71 12.40 -11.10
C VAL A 252 -1.62 13.53 -10.08
N LEU A 253 -0.68 14.46 -10.30
CA LEU A 253 -0.34 15.51 -9.34
C LEU A 253 -1.19 16.77 -9.49
N THR A 254 -1.94 16.90 -10.59
CA THR A 254 -2.70 18.10 -10.93
C THR A 254 -4.13 17.75 -11.31
N VAL A 255 -5.07 18.69 -11.10
CA VAL A 255 -6.48 18.49 -11.44
C VAL A 255 -6.69 18.53 -12.95
N GLU A 256 -5.83 19.28 -13.66
CA GLU A 256 -5.88 19.47 -15.11
C GLU A 256 -5.53 18.18 -15.88
N GLU A 257 -4.74 17.30 -15.27
CA GLU A 257 -4.30 16.03 -15.86
C GLU A 257 -5.21 14.85 -15.50
N CYS A 258 -6.21 15.06 -14.62
CA CYS A 258 -7.05 13.98 -14.10
C CYS A 258 -8.35 13.80 -14.90
N ASP A 259 -8.78 12.55 -15.06
CA ASP A 259 -10.11 12.20 -15.55
C ASP A 259 -11.13 12.21 -14.42
N VAL A 260 -10.69 11.88 -13.20
CA VAL A 260 -11.53 11.82 -12.00
C VAL A 260 -10.83 12.44 -10.79
N VAL A 261 -11.57 13.25 -10.04
CA VAL A 261 -11.12 13.75 -8.73
C VAL A 261 -11.68 12.85 -7.62
N LEU A 262 -10.82 12.33 -6.75
CA LEU A 262 -11.18 11.68 -5.49
C LEU A 262 -11.04 12.69 -4.34
N VAL A 263 -12.16 13.01 -3.71
CA VAL A 263 -12.19 13.96 -2.62
C VAL A 263 -12.29 13.22 -1.30
N PHE A 264 -11.35 13.46 -0.40
CA PHE A 264 -11.25 12.86 0.91
C PHE A 264 -11.60 13.87 1.99
N CYS A 265 -12.79 13.70 2.55
CA CYS A 265 -13.39 14.64 3.49
C CYS A 265 -13.66 13.90 4.82
N PRO A 266 -12.84 14.17 5.87
CA PRO A 266 -13.14 13.73 7.22
C PRO A 266 -14.38 14.45 7.76
N VAL A 267 -15.32 13.70 8.34
CA VAL A 267 -16.51 14.26 8.98
C VAL A 267 -16.16 14.65 10.41
N VAL A 268 -16.14 15.97 10.68
CA VAL A 268 -15.75 16.53 11.99
C VAL A 268 -16.95 17.19 12.67
N SER A 269 -17.93 17.66 11.89
CA SER A 269 -19.11 18.35 12.42
C SER A 269 -20.40 17.61 12.04
N ARG A 270 -20.90 17.86 10.84
CA ARG A 270 -22.05 17.21 10.24
C ARG A 270 -21.67 16.92 8.80
N ALA A 271 -21.82 15.65 8.39
CA ALA A 271 -21.45 15.21 7.05
C ALA A 271 -21.91 16.21 5.99
N GLY A 272 -23.20 16.55 5.90
CA GLY A 272 -23.69 17.50 4.89
C GLY A 272 -22.93 18.83 4.80
N THR A 273 -22.54 19.43 5.93
CA THR A 273 -21.79 20.69 5.96
C THR A 273 -20.33 20.50 5.56
N ASP A 274 -19.69 19.46 6.06
CA ASP A 274 -18.28 19.15 5.75
C ASP A 274 -18.12 18.79 4.26
N ILE A 275 -19.11 18.09 3.68
CA ILE A 275 -19.16 17.77 2.25
C ILE A 275 -19.30 19.02 1.38
N GLU A 276 -20.21 19.94 1.74
CA GLU A 276 -20.40 21.18 1.00
C GLU A 276 -19.16 22.07 1.06
N ALA A 277 -18.50 22.16 2.21
CA ALA A 277 -17.24 22.89 2.36
C ALA A 277 -16.13 22.28 1.50
N ALA A 278 -16.00 20.94 1.49
CA ALA A 278 -15.02 20.23 0.67
C ALA A 278 -15.22 20.49 -0.83
N LEU A 279 -16.48 20.47 -1.29
CA LEU A 279 -16.83 20.77 -2.68
C LEU A 279 -16.58 22.23 -3.06
N GLN A 280 -16.80 23.16 -2.13
CA GLN A 280 -16.51 24.58 -2.35
C GLN A 280 -14.99 24.81 -2.49
N GLU A 281 -14.19 24.21 -1.61
CA GLU A 281 -12.72 24.30 -1.65
C GLU A 281 -12.14 23.76 -2.97
N LEU A 282 -12.73 22.67 -3.49
CA LEU A 282 -12.40 22.14 -4.81
C LEU A 282 -12.77 23.09 -5.95
N SER A 283 -13.91 23.76 -5.85
CA SER A 283 -14.33 24.72 -6.88
C SER A 283 -13.42 25.94 -6.92
N ASP A 284 -12.86 26.34 -5.77
CA ASP A 284 -11.91 27.44 -5.66
C ASP A 284 -10.53 27.03 -6.21
N LYS A 285 -10.12 25.76 -6.03
CA LYS A 285 -8.85 25.20 -6.53
C LYS A 285 -8.83 24.91 -8.04
N SER A 286 -9.96 24.54 -8.63
CA SER A 286 -10.05 24.04 -10.02
C SER A 286 -10.36 25.09 -11.09
N GLY A 287 -10.42 26.38 -10.71
CA GLY A 287 -10.51 27.50 -11.63
C GLY A 287 -11.49 27.30 -12.79
N LYS A 288 -12.81 27.37 -12.55
CA LYS A 288 -13.85 27.42 -13.61
C LYS A 288 -13.72 26.37 -14.75
N SER A 289 -13.15 25.19 -14.51
CA SER A 289 -13.20 24.08 -15.47
C SER A 289 -14.26 23.04 -15.06
N ASP A 290 -15.37 23.01 -15.80
CA ASP A 290 -16.54 22.14 -15.57
C ASP A 290 -16.36 20.72 -16.18
N ALA A 291 -15.13 20.23 -16.36
CA ALA A 291 -14.87 19.04 -17.18
C ALA A 291 -14.61 17.73 -16.41
N ALA A 292 -14.25 17.77 -15.11
CA ALA A 292 -13.91 16.55 -14.37
C ALA A 292 -15.15 15.82 -13.81
N ASN A 293 -15.24 14.50 -14.04
CA ASN A 293 -16.17 13.65 -13.29
C ASN A 293 -15.66 13.56 -11.83
N ARG A 294 -16.55 13.68 -10.83
CA ARG A 294 -16.14 13.82 -9.42
C ARG A 294 -16.55 12.60 -8.61
N SER A 295 -15.65 12.03 -7.82
CA SER A 295 -15.95 11.00 -6.82
C SER A 295 -15.57 11.51 -5.44
N ILE A 296 -16.44 11.33 -4.46
CA ILE A 296 -16.26 11.87 -3.12
C ILE A 296 -16.26 10.70 -2.13
N ALA A 297 -15.11 10.43 -1.54
CA ALA A 297 -14.94 9.43 -0.49
C ALA A 297 -14.90 10.14 0.86
N HIS A 298 -15.94 9.97 1.66
CA HIS A 298 -16.03 10.60 2.97
C HIS A 298 -15.65 9.64 4.06
N PHE A 299 -14.84 10.14 4.97
CA PHE A 299 -14.35 9.37 6.10
C PHE A 299 -15.12 9.78 7.35
N ASN A 300 -15.89 8.84 7.91
CA ASN A 300 -16.56 8.97 9.20
C ASN A 300 -15.76 8.24 10.29
#